data_AF-A0A1F8VWY2-F1
#
_entry.id   AF-A0A1F8VWY2-F1
#
_cell.length_a   1.000
_cell.length_b   1.000
_cell.length_c   1.000
_cell.angle_alpha   90.00
_cell.angle_beta   90.00
_cell.angle_gamma   90.00
#
_symmetry.space_group_name_H-M   'P 1'
#
loop_
_entity.id
_entity.type
_entity.pdbx_description
1 polymer ?
#
loop_
_entity_poly.entity_id
_entity_poly.type
_entity_poly.pdbx_seq_one_letter_code
_entity_poly.pdbx_strand_id
1 'polypeptide(L)'
;MRINSARDDAAGLAISERMTAQIRGNNMAARNANDGISYLQTADGGLASVSENLMRMRELAVQAGNSMMSDSDRQALQAEVDQLKQEVDRISSSAKFNGEFIFDQARNSAVGDLTQLAVLDGLRNGGWLTDAERLISEQTASPPTARR
;
A
#
# COMPACT_ATOMS: atom_id res chain seq x y z
N MET A 1 -55.35 -24.42 -11.15
CA MET A 1 -54.95 -25.60 -10.35
C MET A 1 -54.71 -25.14 -8.92
N ARG A 2 -55.28 -25.84 -7.93
CA ARG A 2 -55.25 -25.45 -6.51
C ARG A 2 -54.15 -26.22 -5.80
N ILE A 3 -53.20 -25.48 -5.24
CA ILE A 3 -52.15 -25.95 -4.34
C ILE A 3 -52.84 -26.31 -3.01
N ASN A 4 -52.73 -27.57 -2.57
CA ASN A 4 -53.52 -28.14 -1.47
C ASN A 4 -52.67 -29.11 -0.58
N SER A 5 -51.45 -28.71 -0.18
CA SER A 5 -50.69 -29.46 0.84
C SER A 5 -49.61 -28.61 1.51
N ALA A 6 -49.44 -28.76 2.83
CA ALA A 6 -48.38 -28.15 3.65
C ALA A 6 -46.95 -28.44 3.13
N ARG A 7 -46.77 -29.49 2.31
CA ARG A 7 -45.51 -29.83 1.64
C ARG A 7 -45.21 -28.94 0.43
N ASP A 8 -46.23 -28.43 -0.24
CA ASP A 8 -46.10 -27.48 -1.36
C ASP A 8 -45.91 -26.04 -0.82
N ASP A 9 -46.57 -25.69 0.30
CA ASP A 9 -46.28 -24.46 1.06
C ASP A 9 -44.87 -24.47 1.65
N ALA A 10 -44.36 -25.60 2.16
CA ALA A 10 -43.00 -25.69 2.68
C ALA A 10 -41.93 -25.55 1.58
N ALA A 11 -42.17 -26.10 0.38
CA ALA A 11 -41.25 -25.95 -0.76
C ALA A 11 -41.31 -24.53 -1.34
N GLY A 12 -42.51 -23.95 -1.48
CA GLY A 12 -42.70 -22.56 -1.90
C GLY A 12 -42.14 -21.55 -0.90
N LEU A 13 -42.28 -21.82 0.41
CA LEU A 13 -41.68 -21.03 1.49
C LEU A 13 -40.16 -21.14 1.46
N ALA A 14 -39.59 -22.34 1.34
CA ALA A 14 -38.13 -22.52 1.25
C ALA A 14 -37.52 -21.84 0.02
N ILE A 15 -38.20 -21.87 -1.13
CA ILE A 15 -37.79 -21.13 -2.33
C ILE A 15 -37.90 -19.62 -2.09
N SER A 16 -38.97 -19.16 -1.44
CA SER A 16 -39.16 -17.74 -1.09
C SER A 16 -38.10 -17.24 -0.12
N GLU A 17 -37.77 -18.00 0.93
CA GLU A 17 -36.70 -17.69 1.87
C GLU A 17 -35.33 -17.62 1.18
N ARG A 18 -35.06 -18.55 0.25
CA ARG A 18 -33.85 -18.51 -0.59
C ARG A 18 -33.82 -17.26 -1.48
N MET A 19 -34.94 -16.89 -2.11
CA MET A 19 -35.03 -15.65 -2.89
C MET A 19 -34.83 -14.42 -2.00
N THR A 20 -35.42 -14.38 -0.79
CA THR A 20 -35.20 -13.31 0.18
C THR A 20 -33.74 -13.24 0.65
N ALA A 21 -33.07 -14.38 0.82
CA ALA A 21 -31.64 -14.42 1.14
C ALA A 21 -30.78 -13.89 -0.03
N GLN A 22 -31.09 -14.28 -1.27
CA GLN A 22 -30.41 -13.77 -2.46
C GLN A 22 -30.63 -12.27 -2.65
N ILE A 23 -31.85 -11.76 -2.46
CA ILE A 23 -32.13 -10.32 -2.54
C ILE A 23 -31.31 -9.56 -1.50
N ARG A 24 -31.25 -10.05 -0.25
CA ARG A 24 -30.40 -9.46 0.79
C ARG A 24 -28.92 -9.49 0.39
N GLY A 25 -28.45 -10.62 -0.15
CA GLY A 25 -27.09 -10.75 -0.68
C GLY A 25 -26.79 -9.74 -1.79
N ASN A 26 -27.68 -9.61 -2.78
CA ASN A 26 -27.55 -8.68 -3.89
C ASN A 26 -27.57 -7.22 -3.41
N ASN A 27 -28.40 -6.88 -2.42
CA ASN A 27 -28.42 -5.54 -1.84
C ASN A 27 -27.08 -5.20 -1.16
N MET A 28 -26.46 -6.15 -0.47
CA MET A 28 -25.12 -5.95 0.12
C MET A 28 -24.05 -5.87 -0.98
N ALA A 29 -24.11 -6.72 -1.99
CA ALA A 29 -23.19 -6.67 -3.13
C ALA A 29 -23.26 -5.32 -3.87
N ALA A 30 -24.46 -4.77 -4.05
CA ALA A 30 -24.66 -3.45 -4.63
C ALA A 30 -24.04 -2.34 -3.77
N ARG A 31 -24.18 -2.40 -2.44
CA ARG A 31 -23.51 -1.45 -1.54
C ARG A 31 -21.99 -1.57 -1.63
N ASN A 32 -21.45 -2.78 -1.56
CA ASN A 32 -20.01 -3.02 -1.69
C ASN A 32 -19.47 -2.52 -3.05
N ALA A 33 -20.23 -2.66 -4.13
CA ALA A 33 -19.85 -2.13 -5.44
C ALA A 33 -19.82 -0.59 -5.44
N ASN A 34 -20.79 0.07 -4.81
CA ASN A 34 -20.79 1.52 -4.66
C ASN A 34 -19.62 2.02 -3.79
N ASP A 35 -19.27 1.28 -2.73
CA ASP A 35 -18.08 1.58 -1.91
C ASP A 35 -16.80 1.42 -2.74
N GLY A 36 -16.71 0.37 -3.56
CA GLY A 36 -15.61 0.16 -4.51
C GLY A 36 -15.50 1.29 -5.55
N ILE A 37 -16.63 1.78 -6.08
CA ILE A 37 -16.66 2.94 -6.97
C ILE A 37 -16.13 4.19 -6.25
N SER A 38 -16.58 4.44 -5.03
CA SER A 38 -16.16 5.61 -4.24
C SER A 38 -14.66 5.54 -3.89
N TYR A 39 -14.14 4.35 -3.59
CA TYR A 39 -12.72 4.09 -3.42
C TYR A 39 -11.93 4.45 -4.70
N LEU A 40 -12.37 3.94 -5.84
CA LEU A 40 -11.71 4.18 -7.13
C LEU A 40 -11.76 5.66 -7.52
N GLN A 41 -12.85 6.37 -7.25
CA GLN A 41 -12.95 7.81 -7.50
C GLN A 41 -11.95 8.61 -6.67
N THR A 42 -11.76 8.23 -5.39
CA THR A 42 -10.77 8.87 -4.53
C THR A 42 -9.35 8.57 -5.03
N ALA A 43 -9.10 7.34 -5.46
CA ALA A 43 -7.84 6.95 -6.08
C ALA A 43 -7.57 7.73 -7.39
N ASP A 44 -8.56 7.83 -8.26
CA ASP A 44 -8.46 8.53 -9.55
C ASP A 44 -8.18 10.02 -9.36
N GLY A 45 -8.82 10.67 -8.38
CA GLY A 45 -8.53 12.05 -8.02
C GLY A 45 -7.06 12.26 -7.58
N GLY A 46 -6.53 11.35 -6.75
CA GLY A 46 -5.12 11.38 -6.36
C GLY A 46 -4.18 11.17 -7.55
N LEU A 47 -4.48 10.20 -8.41
CA LEU A 47 -3.68 9.91 -9.61
C LEU A 47 -3.73 11.03 -10.64
N ALA A 48 -4.84 11.75 -10.76
CA ALA A 48 -4.95 12.92 -11.62
C ALA A 48 -3.94 14.01 -11.20
N SER A 49 -3.84 14.31 -9.89
CA SER A 49 -2.84 15.25 -9.37
C SER A 49 -1.40 14.75 -9.57
N VAL A 50 -1.15 13.45 -9.37
CA VAL A 50 0.18 12.86 -9.68
C VAL A 50 0.51 13.03 -11.16
N SER A 51 -0.43 12.78 -12.06
CA SER A 51 -0.24 12.93 -13.51
C SER A 51 0.09 14.38 -13.89
N GLU A 52 -0.61 15.35 -13.30
CA GLU A 52 -0.33 16.78 -13.49
C GLU A 52 1.09 17.14 -13.06
N ASN A 53 1.52 16.70 -11.88
CA ASN A 53 2.89 16.92 -11.39
C ASN A 53 3.94 16.28 -12.30
N LEU A 54 3.67 15.07 -12.84
CA LEU A 54 4.57 14.39 -13.77
C LEU A 54 4.69 15.14 -15.11
N MET A 55 3.58 15.66 -15.63
CA MET A 55 3.60 16.49 -16.84
C MET A 55 4.43 17.76 -16.59
N ARG A 56 4.26 18.42 -15.45
CA ARG A 56 5.07 19.59 -15.08
C ARG A 56 6.56 19.26 -14.96
N MET A 57 6.92 18.15 -14.28
CA MET A 57 8.31 17.71 -14.20
C MET A 57 8.92 17.45 -15.59
N ARG A 58 8.14 16.93 -16.54
CA ARG A 58 8.58 16.73 -17.93
C ARG A 58 8.85 18.05 -18.63
N GLU A 59 8.00 19.06 -18.45
CA GLU A 59 8.24 20.41 -18.99
C GLU A 59 9.54 21.00 -18.46
N LEU A 60 9.77 20.91 -17.14
CA LEU A 60 11.00 21.39 -16.49
C LEU A 60 12.24 20.65 -17.01
N ALA A 61 12.15 19.34 -17.24
CA ALA A 61 13.25 18.55 -17.80
C ALA A 61 13.60 18.98 -19.23
N VAL A 62 12.60 19.26 -20.07
CA VAL A 62 12.81 19.79 -21.43
C VAL A 62 13.44 21.17 -21.37
N GLN A 63 12.97 22.04 -20.46
CA GLN A 63 13.55 23.37 -20.26
C GLN A 63 15.01 23.28 -19.81
N ALA A 64 15.31 22.41 -18.83
CA ALA A 64 16.66 22.17 -18.33
C ALA A 64 17.62 21.62 -19.40
N GLY A 65 17.10 20.97 -20.44
CA GLY A 65 17.87 20.49 -21.60
C GLY A 65 18.33 21.59 -22.56
N ASN A 66 17.89 22.84 -22.40
CA ASN A 66 18.35 23.95 -23.23
C ASN A 66 19.83 24.28 -22.93
N SER A 67 20.68 24.24 -23.96
CA SER A 67 22.13 24.47 -23.83
C SER A 67 22.50 25.90 -23.43
N MET A 68 21.61 26.88 -23.62
CA MET A 68 21.87 28.29 -23.30
C MET A 68 21.61 28.65 -21.82
N MET A 69 21.02 27.75 -21.02
CA MET A 69 20.77 28.00 -19.60
C MET A 69 22.06 28.00 -18.78
N SER A 70 22.12 28.83 -17.75
CA SER A 70 23.18 28.78 -16.76
C SER A 70 22.99 27.61 -15.79
N ASP A 71 24.05 27.24 -15.07
CA ASP A 71 23.96 26.21 -14.02
C ASP A 71 23.04 26.64 -12.87
N SER A 72 22.99 27.94 -12.55
CA SER A 72 22.06 28.48 -11.56
C SER A 72 20.59 28.34 -12.00
N ASP A 73 20.30 28.51 -13.29
CA ASP A 73 18.94 28.31 -13.81
C ASP A 73 18.54 26.84 -13.71
N ARG A 74 19.46 25.92 -14.02
CA ARG A 74 19.22 24.46 -13.88
C ARG A 74 19.00 24.06 -12.43
N GLN A 75 19.72 24.66 -11.48
CA GLN A 75 19.49 24.44 -10.05
C GLN A 75 18.11 24.92 -9.60
N ALA A 76 17.64 26.06 -10.09
CA ALA A 76 16.29 26.54 -9.78
C ALA A 76 15.20 25.59 -10.32
N LEU A 77 15.35 25.08 -11.54
CA LEU A 77 14.42 24.08 -12.09
C LEU A 77 14.46 22.77 -11.30
N GLN A 78 15.64 22.33 -10.86
CA GLN A 78 15.77 21.13 -10.03
C GLN A 78 15.04 21.28 -8.69
N ALA A 79 15.09 22.46 -8.06
CA ALA A 79 14.36 22.73 -6.83
C ALA A 79 12.83 22.61 -7.03
N GLU A 80 12.30 23.06 -8.18
CA GLU A 80 10.88 22.88 -8.51
C GLU A 80 10.54 21.39 -8.75
N VAL A 81 11.41 20.64 -9.44
CA VAL A 81 11.25 19.18 -9.60
C VAL A 81 11.22 18.47 -8.26
N ASP A 82 12.08 18.86 -7.32
CA ASP A 82 12.13 18.25 -5.99
C ASP A 82 10.87 18.53 -5.16
N GLN A 83 10.26 19.72 -5.32
CA GLN A 83 8.96 20.02 -4.72
C GLN A 83 7.85 19.16 -5.33
N LEU A 84 7.83 19.00 -6.66
CA LEU A 84 6.85 18.16 -7.35
C LEU A 84 6.98 16.68 -6.94
N LYS A 85 8.21 16.18 -6.75
CA LYS A 85 8.46 14.84 -6.21
C LYS A 85 7.89 14.68 -4.81
N GLN A 86 8.17 15.63 -3.91
CA GLN A 86 7.62 15.62 -2.55
C GLN A 86 6.10 15.59 -2.54
N GLU A 87 5.46 16.33 -3.45
CA GLU A 87 4.00 16.31 -3.57
C GLU A 87 3.46 14.97 -4.07
N VAL A 88 4.15 14.33 -5.03
CA VAL A 88 3.81 12.96 -5.47
C VAL A 88 3.93 11.96 -4.32
N ASP A 89 5.02 12.02 -3.54
CA ASP A 89 5.23 11.16 -2.37
C ASP A 89 4.16 11.41 -1.29
N ARG A 90 3.77 12.68 -1.09
CA ARG A 90 2.69 13.06 -0.17
C ARG A 90 1.35 12.48 -0.63
N ILE A 91 1.00 12.56 -1.90
CA ILE A 91 -0.26 11.99 -2.43
C ILE A 91 -0.27 10.46 -2.25
N SER A 92 0.84 9.79 -2.60
CA SER A 92 1.01 8.36 -2.41
C SER A 92 0.82 7.94 -0.94
N SER A 93 1.39 8.71 -0.01
CA SER A 93 1.36 8.39 1.42
C SER A 93 0.16 8.93 2.20
N SER A 94 -0.71 9.76 1.61
CA SER A 94 -1.81 10.42 2.35
C SER A 94 -3.20 10.18 1.80
N ALA A 95 -3.35 9.70 0.56
CA ALA A 95 -4.66 9.39 -0.01
C ALA A 95 -5.33 8.24 0.76
N LYS A 96 -6.48 8.52 1.37
CA LYS A 96 -7.22 7.59 2.21
C LYS A 96 -8.67 7.48 1.79
N PHE A 97 -9.21 6.27 1.91
CA PHE A 97 -10.64 6.00 1.82
C PHE A 97 -11.07 5.19 3.03
N ASN A 98 -12.10 5.64 3.75
CA ASN A 98 -12.58 5.00 4.99
C ASN A 98 -11.46 4.71 6.02
N GLY A 99 -10.50 5.62 6.16
CA GLY A 99 -9.38 5.50 7.09
C GLY A 99 -8.20 4.67 6.57
N GLU A 100 -8.35 4.02 5.43
CA GLU A 100 -7.35 3.12 4.85
C GLU A 100 -6.57 3.81 3.73
N PHE A 101 -5.25 3.62 3.69
CA PHE A 101 -4.41 4.16 2.62
C PHE A 101 -4.69 3.47 1.28
N ILE A 102 -4.84 4.27 0.23
CA ILE A 102 -5.23 3.78 -1.10
C ILE A 102 -4.02 3.24 -1.87
N PHE A 103 -2.87 3.91 -1.74
CA PHE A 103 -1.66 3.61 -2.52
C PHE A 103 -0.55 2.94 -1.69
N ASP A 104 -0.83 2.56 -0.44
CA ASP A 104 0.12 1.86 0.39
C ASP A 104 0.34 0.42 -0.13
N GLN A 105 1.60 0.09 -0.40
CA GLN A 105 2.04 -1.21 -0.91
C GLN A 105 1.88 -2.33 0.13
N ALA A 106 1.73 -1.99 1.41
CA ALA A 106 1.54 -2.97 2.49
C ALA A 106 0.31 -3.87 2.28
N ARG A 107 -0.72 -3.40 1.57
CA ARG A 107 -1.94 -4.20 1.30
C ARG A 107 -1.77 -5.28 0.23
N ASN A 108 -0.78 -5.15 -0.66
CA ASN A 108 -0.54 -6.07 -1.78
C ASN A 108 0.71 -6.93 -1.62
N SER A 109 1.46 -6.78 -0.52
CA SER A 109 2.56 -7.69 -0.23
C SER A 109 1.97 -9.06 0.14
N ALA A 110 2.02 -10.01 -0.81
CA ALA A 110 1.73 -11.42 -0.55
C ALA A 110 2.62 -12.01 0.57
N VAL A 111 3.72 -11.31 0.87
CA VAL A 111 4.69 -11.69 1.87
C VAL A 111 4.32 -11.14 3.26
N GLY A 112 3.39 -10.18 3.38
CA GLY A 112 3.12 -9.46 4.63
C GLY A 112 4.03 -8.23 4.80
N ASP A 113 3.84 -7.49 5.89
CA ASP A 113 4.63 -6.29 6.23
C ASP A 113 6.13 -6.65 6.21
N LEU A 114 6.87 -6.05 5.26
CA LEU A 114 8.29 -6.34 5.02
C LEU A 114 9.15 -6.01 6.25
N THR A 115 8.73 -5.03 7.04
CA THR A 115 9.36 -4.66 8.31
C THR A 115 9.13 -5.72 9.37
N GLN A 116 7.91 -6.26 9.46
CA GLN A 116 7.62 -7.41 10.33
C GLN A 116 8.36 -8.67 9.86
N LEU A 117 8.51 -8.88 8.56
CA LEU A 117 9.32 -9.99 8.04
C LEU A 117 10.80 -9.85 8.35
N ALA A 118 11.37 -8.65 8.20
CA ALA A 118 12.77 -8.41 8.51
C ALA A 118 13.07 -8.64 10.00
N VAL A 119 12.16 -8.23 10.89
CA VAL A 119 12.25 -8.52 12.33
C VAL A 119 12.11 -10.03 12.60
N LEU A 120 11.16 -10.70 11.92
CA LEU A 120 10.94 -12.14 12.08
C LEU A 120 12.11 -12.98 11.53
N ASP A 121 12.71 -12.54 10.41
CA ASP A 121 13.90 -13.13 9.82
C ASP A 121 15.11 -12.93 10.73
N GLY A 122 15.27 -11.73 11.29
CA GLY A 122 16.29 -11.44 12.31
C GLY A 122 16.13 -12.27 13.59
N LEU A 123 14.90 -12.59 14.00
CA LEU A 123 14.60 -13.47 15.13
C LEU A 123 14.87 -14.95 14.80
N ARG A 124 14.55 -15.41 13.58
CA ARG A 124 14.69 -16.82 13.15
C ARG A 124 16.11 -17.19 12.77
N ASN A 125 16.82 -16.29 12.09
CA ASN A 125 18.17 -16.51 11.57
C ASN A 125 19.24 -15.94 12.51
N GLY A 126 18.87 -15.61 13.74
CA GLY A 126 19.81 -15.32 14.83
C GLY A 126 20.59 -14.00 14.69
N GLY A 127 20.19 -13.06 13.82
CA GLY A 127 20.99 -11.86 13.54
C GLY A 127 21.39 -11.09 14.79
N TRP A 128 20.42 -10.68 15.61
CA TRP A 128 20.70 -9.81 16.76
C TRP A 128 21.30 -10.53 17.97
N LEU A 129 21.02 -11.82 18.17
CA LEU A 129 21.56 -12.59 19.30
C LEU A 129 22.96 -13.15 18.98
N THR A 130 23.18 -13.63 17.75
CA THR A 130 24.47 -14.20 17.32
C THR A 130 25.52 -13.10 17.15
N ASP A 131 25.13 -11.92 16.66
CA ASP A 131 26.04 -10.77 16.62
C ASP A 131 26.41 -10.30 18.05
N ALA A 132 25.46 -10.34 18.99
CA ALA A 132 25.73 -10.06 20.40
C ALA A 132 26.66 -11.11 21.04
N GLU A 133 26.45 -12.39 20.78
CA GLU A 133 27.32 -13.48 21.27
C GLU A 133 28.73 -13.40 20.68
N ARG A 134 28.87 -13.06 19.40
CA ARG A 134 30.18 -12.85 18.75
C ARG A 134 30.95 -11.71 19.41
N LEU A 135 30.32 -10.56 19.63
CA LEU A 135 30.95 -9.43 20.30
C LEU A 135 31.40 -9.78 21.74
N ILE A 136 30.60 -10.54 22.48
CA ILE A 136 30.96 -11.02 23.82
C ILE A 136 32.14 -11.99 23.76
N SER A 137 32.20 -12.88 22.77
CA SER A 137 33.30 -13.81 22.58
C SER A 137 34.63 -13.13 22.21
N GLU A 138 34.57 -12.09 21.36
CA GLU A 138 35.73 -11.30 20.96
C GLU A 138 36.29 -10.48 22.11
N GLN A 139 35.43 -10.00 23.00
CA GLN A 139 35.83 -9.21 24.17
C GLN A 139 36.37 -10.07 25.33
N THR A 140 36.07 -11.37 25.35
CA THR A 140 36.59 -12.33 26.33
C THR A 140 37.86 -13.05 25.88
N ALA A 141 38.21 -12.98 24.59
CA ALA A 141 39.45 -13.52 24.03
C ALA A 141 40.62 -12.51 24.07
N SER A 142 41.04 -12.06 25.26
CA SER A 142 42.32 -11.34 25.42
C SER A 142 43.47 -12.35 25.64
N PRO A 143 44.63 -12.22 24.97
CA PRO A 143 45.68 -13.24 25.02
C PRO A 143 46.44 -13.27 26.36
N PRO A 144 46.91 -14.44 26.83
CA PRO A 144 47.71 -14.53 28.04
C PRO A 144 49.05 -13.82 27.86
N THR A 145 49.33 -12.91 28.78
CA THR A 145 50.59 -12.18 28.96
C THR A 145 51.82 -13.07 28.78
N ALA A 146 52.67 -12.73 27.82
CA ALA A 146 54.04 -13.25 27.75
C ALA A 146 54.79 -12.89 29.05
N ARG A 147 55.22 -13.91 29.79
CA ARG A 147 56.22 -13.78 30.85
C ARG A 147 57.47 -14.56 30.47
N ARG A 148 58.57 -13.80 30.43
CA ARG A 148 60.00 -14.14 30.30
C ARG A 148 60.52 -14.28 28.87
#